data_AF-A0A7W5Q755-F1
#
_entry.id   AF-A0A7W5Q755-F1
#
_cell.length_a   1.000
_cell.length_b   1.000
_cell.length_c   1.000
_cell.angle_alpha   90.00
_cell.angle_beta   90.00
_cell.angle_gamma   90.00
#
_symmetry.space_group_name_H-M   'P 1'
#
loop_
_entity.id
_entity.type
_entity.pdbx_description
1 polymer ?
#
loop_
_entity_poly.entity_id
_entity_poly.type
_entity_poly.pdbx_seq_one_letter_code
_entity_poly.pdbx_strand_id
1 'polypeptide(L)'
;MVFDLDWDKGERLDEWRGVLHQIADLPPMLQAIVALDAWNELAALQHAPWPGRLFCAAILRQAGVTTGAHLVAFNLGLKTVPVDRRRHRDRETRLLAIAHGLLAAAEIGLKEHDRLALARQMIERKLTGRRTASKLSELVELVMAKPLVLAGMVAKTLGVTPQAARRIVQELGLREMTGRGRFRAWGVA
;
A
#
# COMPACT_ATOMS: atom_id res chain seq x y z
N MET A 1 -8.63 -28.94 -11.31
CA MET A 1 -7.55 -28.67 -10.33
C MET A 1 -6.95 -30.03 -10.02
N VAL A 2 -5.73 -30.29 -10.47
CA VAL A 2 -5.07 -31.61 -10.30
C VAL A 2 -4.23 -31.50 -9.03
N PHE A 3 -4.46 -32.39 -8.08
CA PHE A 3 -3.64 -32.52 -6.88
C PHE A 3 -2.35 -33.23 -7.25
N ASP A 4 -1.22 -32.59 -6.95
CA ASP A 4 0.06 -33.29 -6.91
C ASP A 4 0.19 -33.91 -5.52
N LEU A 5 0.04 -35.24 -5.44
CA LEU A 5 0.07 -36.00 -4.19
C LEU A 5 1.47 -36.01 -3.56
N ASP A 6 2.50 -35.69 -4.34
CA ASP A 6 3.90 -35.66 -3.92
C ASP A 6 4.35 -34.23 -3.50
N TRP A 7 3.42 -33.26 -3.43
CA TRP A 7 3.75 -31.90 -3.00
C TRP A 7 3.97 -31.82 -1.47
N ASP A 8 5.23 -31.70 -1.06
CA ASP A 8 5.61 -31.44 0.34
C ASP A 8 5.80 -29.94 0.61
N LYS A 9 4.93 -29.37 1.46
CA LYS A 9 5.00 -27.97 1.89
C LYS A 9 6.32 -27.63 2.60
N GLY A 10 6.77 -28.52 3.48
CA GLY A 10 7.98 -28.32 4.29
C GLY A 10 9.21 -28.26 3.41
N GLU A 11 9.35 -29.24 2.51
CA GLU A 11 10.46 -29.31 1.56
C GLU A 11 10.54 -28.04 0.70
N ARG A 12 9.42 -27.59 0.12
CA ARG A 12 9.40 -26.38 -0.73
C ARG A 12 9.73 -25.10 0.04
N LEU A 13 9.31 -25.01 1.30
CA LEU A 13 9.67 -23.88 2.15
C LEU A 13 11.14 -23.91 2.54
N ASP A 14 11.71 -25.08 2.80
CA ASP A 14 13.13 -25.23 3.10
C ASP A 14 14.01 -24.97 1.87
N GLU A 15 13.56 -25.37 0.68
CA GLU A 15 14.19 -24.99 -0.59
C GLU A 15 14.17 -23.46 -0.78
N TRP A 16 13.03 -22.81 -0.56
CA TRP A 16 12.93 -21.36 -0.63
C TRP A 16 13.81 -20.64 0.42
N ARG A 17 13.90 -21.18 1.65
CA ARG A 17 14.84 -20.70 2.68
C ARG A 17 16.29 -20.89 2.24
N GLY A 18 16.62 -21.99 1.56
CA GLY A 18 17.93 -22.21 0.96
C GLY A 18 18.32 -21.08 0.00
N VAL A 19 17.38 -20.63 -0.84
CA VAL A 19 17.59 -19.46 -1.71
C VAL A 19 17.87 -18.20 -0.90
N LEU A 20 17.15 -17.95 0.19
CA LEU A 20 17.39 -16.78 1.06
C LEU A 20 18.81 -16.76 1.65
N HIS A 21 19.36 -17.92 2.03
CA HIS A 21 20.74 -18.01 2.51
C HIS A 21 21.74 -17.69 1.40
N GLN A 22 21.51 -18.18 0.17
CA GLN A 22 22.40 -17.94 -0.97
C GLN A 22 22.44 -16.47 -1.40
N ILE A 23 21.35 -15.73 -1.19
CA ILE A 23 21.25 -14.31 -1.57
C ILE A 23 21.55 -13.35 -0.41
N ALA A 24 21.95 -13.84 0.76
CA ALA A 24 22.11 -13.03 1.97
C ALA A 24 23.08 -11.85 1.80
N ASP A 25 24.12 -12.02 0.98
CA ASP A 25 25.13 -10.98 0.70
C ASP A 25 24.71 -10.01 -0.43
N LEU A 26 23.58 -10.25 -1.10
CA LEU A 26 23.09 -9.34 -2.13
C LEU A 26 22.51 -8.06 -1.52
N PRO A 27 22.51 -6.93 -2.26
CA PRO A 27 21.74 -5.75 -1.88
C PRO A 27 20.26 -6.10 -1.60
N PRO A 28 19.61 -5.48 -0.60
CA PRO A 28 18.26 -5.86 -0.17
C PRO A 28 17.21 -5.87 -1.28
N MET A 29 17.36 -5.00 -2.28
CA MET A 29 16.49 -4.99 -3.45
C MET A 29 16.61 -6.25 -4.29
N LEU A 30 17.84 -6.69 -4.56
CA LEU A 30 18.08 -7.92 -5.30
C LEU A 30 17.61 -9.14 -4.50
N GLN A 31 17.78 -9.12 -3.17
CA GLN A 31 17.21 -10.16 -2.31
C GLN A 31 15.69 -10.28 -2.49
N ALA A 32 14.96 -9.17 -2.39
CA ALA A 32 13.51 -9.16 -2.55
C ALA A 32 13.07 -9.62 -3.95
N ILE A 33 13.80 -9.23 -5.01
CA ILE A 33 13.51 -9.64 -6.39
C ILE A 33 13.68 -11.16 -6.55
N VAL A 34 14.84 -11.69 -6.14
CA VAL A 34 15.15 -13.13 -6.28
C VAL A 34 14.25 -13.97 -5.38
N ALA A 35 13.98 -13.52 -4.15
CA ALA A 35 13.09 -14.20 -3.22
C ALA A 35 11.65 -14.29 -3.75
N LEU A 36 11.16 -13.24 -4.42
CA LEU A 36 9.82 -13.23 -5.01
C LEU A 36 9.74 -14.16 -6.24
N ASP A 37 10.76 -14.15 -7.09
CA ASP A 37 10.84 -15.06 -8.24
C ASP A 37 10.84 -16.52 -7.78
N ALA A 38 11.75 -16.87 -6.87
CA ALA A 38 11.86 -18.21 -6.30
C ALA A 38 10.56 -18.66 -5.60
N TRP A 39 9.89 -17.77 -4.87
CA TRP A 39 8.61 -18.09 -4.24
C TRP A 39 7.55 -18.55 -5.27
N ASN A 40 7.49 -17.87 -6.42
CA ASN A 40 6.50 -18.19 -7.46
C ASN A 40 6.87 -19.46 -8.23
N GLU A 41 8.16 -19.64 -8.56
CA GLU A 41 8.64 -20.78 -9.34
C GLU A 41 8.59 -22.09 -8.54
N LEU A 42 8.99 -22.06 -7.26
CA LEU A 42 8.94 -23.22 -6.38
C LEU A 42 7.51 -23.58 -5.95
N ALA A 43 6.54 -22.71 -6.22
CA ALA A 43 5.18 -22.80 -5.69
C ALA A 43 5.20 -23.10 -4.18
N ALA A 44 6.01 -22.33 -3.42
CA ALA A 44 6.31 -22.57 -2.01
C ALA A 44 5.06 -22.75 -1.13
N LEU A 45 3.93 -22.17 -1.55
CA LEU A 45 2.60 -22.59 -1.16
C LEU A 45 1.74 -22.81 -2.41
N GLN A 46 1.28 -24.05 -2.61
CA GLN A 46 0.58 -24.50 -3.82
C GLN A 46 -0.64 -23.65 -4.22
N HIS A 47 -1.34 -23.07 -3.24
CA HIS A 47 -2.59 -22.30 -3.47
C HIS A 47 -2.56 -20.88 -2.90
N ALA A 48 -1.42 -20.45 -2.33
CA ALA A 48 -1.30 -19.15 -1.71
C ALA A 48 -0.02 -18.45 -2.22
N PRO A 49 -0.02 -17.90 -3.44
CA PRO A 49 1.13 -17.16 -3.96
C PRO A 49 1.28 -15.75 -3.33
N TRP A 50 0.26 -15.25 -2.63
CA TRP A 50 0.24 -13.91 -2.06
C TRP A 50 1.24 -13.65 -0.91
N PRO A 51 1.62 -14.62 -0.03
CA PRO A 51 2.55 -14.37 1.06
C PRO A 51 3.95 -14.01 0.58
N GLY A 52 4.40 -14.49 -0.60
CA GLY A 52 5.71 -14.14 -1.15
C GLY A 52 5.92 -12.64 -1.25
N ARG A 53 4.89 -11.89 -1.64
CA ARG A 53 4.94 -10.41 -1.72
C ARG A 53 5.05 -9.75 -0.35
N LEU A 54 4.41 -10.33 0.66
CA LEU A 54 4.50 -9.85 2.05
C LEU A 54 5.88 -10.14 2.64
N PHE A 55 6.45 -11.32 2.38
CA PHE A 55 7.81 -11.64 2.79
C PHE A 55 8.83 -10.70 2.15
N CYS A 56 8.69 -10.40 0.86
CA CYS A 56 9.56 -9.44 0.19
C CYS A 56 9.44 -8.03 0.80
N ALA A 57 8.23 -7.58 1.13
CA ALA A 57 8.05 -6.33 1.87
C ALA A 57 8.71 -6.37 3.26
N ALA A 58 8.68 -7.51 3.94
CA ALA A 58 9.33 -7.70 5.23
C ALA A 58 10.87 -7.66 5.12
N ILE A 59 11.46 -8.29 4.09
CA ILE A 59 12.91 -8.23 3.81
C ILE A 59 13.36 -6.77 3.64
N LEU A 60 12.65 -6.00 2.81
CA LEU A 60 12.97 -4.59 2.57
C LEU A 60 12.79 -3.72 3.82
N ARG A 61 11.79 -4.02 4.64
CA ARG A 61 11.59 -3.33 5.92
C ARG A 61 12.69 -3.66 6.92
N GLN A 62 13.08 -4.92 7.04
CA GLN A 62 14.16 -5.36 7.92
C GLN A 62 15.51 -4.75 7.53
N ALA A 63 15.74 -4.59 6.22
CA ALA A 63 16.93 -3.93 5.69
C ALA A 63 16.89 -2.40 5.74
N GLY A 64 15.82 -1.79 6.27
CA GLY A 64 15.69 -0.33 6.37
C GLY A 64 15.39 0.40 5.05
N VAL A 65 15.16 -0.32 3.95
CA VAL A 65 14.82 0.27 2.63
C VAL A 65 13.42 0.90 2.66
N THR A 66 12.48 0.23 3.31
CA THR A 66 11.19 0.83 3.66
C THR A 66 11.18 1.16 5.13
N THR A 67 11.29 2.43 5.46
CA THR A 67 11.18 2.94 6.83
C THR A 67 9.74 2.79 7.35
N GLY A 68 9.55 2.71 8.67
CA GLY A 68 8.36 2.13 9.30
C GLY A 68 6.97 2.63 8.85
N ALA A 69 6.86 3.84 8.29
CA ALA A 69 5.59 4.38 7.78
C ALA A 69 5.28 3.99 6.32
N HIS A 70 6.26 3.48 5.57
CA HIS A 70 6.12 3.16 4.15
C HIS A 70 6.17 1.64 3.94
N LEU A 71 5.24 1.13 3.13
CA LEU A 71 5.28 -0.25 2.65
C LEU A 71 5.42 -0.22 1.14
N VAL A 72 6.25 -1.11 0.58
CA VAL A 72 6.32 -1.23 -0.88
C VAL A 72 4.98 -1.75 -1.40
N ALA A 73 4.32 -0.94 -2.23
CA ALA A 73 3.07 -1.32 -2.89
C ALA A 73 3.29 -2.26 -4.08
N PHE A 74 3.93 -3.42 -3.85
CA PHE A 74 4.33 -4.40 -4.87
C PHE A 74 3.23 -4.68 -5.90
N ASN A 75 2.00 -4.89 -5.43
CA ASN A 75 0.88 -5.22 -6.31
C ASN A 75 0.48 -4.08 -7.24
N LEU A 76 0.69 -2.83 -6.84
CA LEU A 76 0.33 -1.66 -7.65
C LEU A 76 1.29 -1.53 -8.83
N GLY A 77 2.60 -1.66 -8.58
CA GLY A 77 3.59 -1.65 -9.63
C GLY A 77 3.60 -2.92 -10.48
N LEU A 78 3.46 -4.12 -9.90
CA LEU A 78 3.37 -5.36 -10.69
C LEU A 78 2.14 -5.42 -11.61
N LYS A 79 1.08 -4.64 -11.34
CA LYS A 79 -0.07 -4.51 -12.25
C LYS A 79 0.25 -3.74 -13.52
N THR A 80 1.28 -2.90 -13.52
CA THR A 80 1.73 -2.16 -14.72
C THR A 80 2.56 -3.04 -15.65
N VAL A 81 3.05 -4.19 -15.17
CA VAL A 81 3.87 -5.12 -15.92
C VAL A 81 3.00 -6.23 -16.55
N PRO A 82 3.10 -6.45 -17.88
CA PRO A 82 2.36 -7.51 -18.57
C PRO A 82 2.54 -8.90 -17.93
N VAL A 83 1.47 -9.70 -17.95
CA VAL A 83 1.45 -11.01 -17.27
C VAL A 83 2.41 -12.03 -17.89
N ASP A 84 2.58 -11.98 -19.21
CA ASP A 84 3.52 -12.79 -20.00
C ASP A 84 4.97 -12.56 -19.57
N ARG A 85 5.35 -11.31 -19.25
CA ARG A 85 6.67 -11.00 -18.70
C ARG A 85 6.83 -11.46 -17.25
N ARG A 86 5.79 -11.31 -16.43
CA ARG A 86 5.82 -11.73 -15.02
C ARG A 86 5.84 -13.24 -14.83
N ARG A 87 5.34 -14.01 -15.79
CA ARG A 87 5.28 -15.48 -15.79
C ARG A 87 6.08 -16.09 -16.93
N HIS A 88 7.09 -15.36 -17.40
CA HIS A 88 7.91 -15.80 -18.51
C HIS A 88 8.72 -17.05 -18.13
N ARG A 89 9.01 -17.94 -19.09
CA ARG A 89 9.79 -19.16 -18.81
C ARG A 89 11.24 -18.85 -18.48
N ASP A 90 11.81 -17.85 -19.14
CA ASP A 90 13.16 -17.37 -18.85
C ASP A 90 13.18 -16.55 -17.54
N ARG A 91 14.16 -16.90 -16.69
CA ARG A 91 14.32 -16.34 -15.34
C ARG A 91 14.72 -14.86 -15.38
N GLU A 92 15.64 -14.48 -16.26
CA GLU A 92 16.10 -13.09 -16.35
C GLU A 92 14.93 -12.15 -16.67
N THR A 93 14.07 -12.55 -17.61
CA THR A 93 12.85 -11.82 -17.98
C THR A 93 11.93 -11.60 -16.78
N ARG A 94 11.75 -12.62 -15.91
CA ARG A 94 10.93 -12.50 -14.70
C ARG A 94 11.57 -11.60 -13.65
N LEU A 95 12.88 -11.72 -13.42
CA LEU A 95 13.61 -10.86 -12.48
C LEU A 95 13.50 -9.38 -12.91
N LEU A 96 13.70 -9.10 -14.20
CA LEU A 96 13.50 -7.77 -14.78
C LEU A 96 12.05 -7.29 -14.65
N ALA A 97 11.07 -8.18 -14.84
CA ALA A 97 9.66 -7.86 -14.65
C ALA A 97 9.35 -7.44 -13.19
N ILE A 98 9.93 -8.11 -12.21
CA ILE A 98 9.77 -7.76 -10.79
C ILE A 98 10.48 -6.43 -10.49
N ALA A 99 11.69 -6.23 -11.00
CA ALA A 99 12.43 -4.97 -10.85
C ALA A 99 11.65 -3.77 -11.41
N HIS A 100 11.09 -3.90 -12.63
CA HIS A 100 10.22 -2.87 -13.21
C HIS A 100 8.96 -2.64 -12.38
N GLY A 101 8.36 -3.70 -11.84
CA GLY A 101 7.22 -3.57 -10.94
C GLY A 101 7.56 -2.79 -9.67
N LEU A 102 8.76 -2.98 -9.11
CA LEU A 102 9.23 -2.24 -7.94
C LEU A 102 9.47 -0.77 -8.24
N LEU A 103 10.12 -0.45 -9.36
CA LEU A 103 10.30 0.93 -9.83
C LEU A 103 8.96 1.64 -10.04
N ALA A 104 8.03 1.00 -10.75
CA ALA A 104 6.69 1.54 -10.96
C ALA A 104 5.93 1.74 -9.64
N ALA A 105 6.06 0.83 -8.68
CA ALA A 105 5.44 1.00 -7.36
C ALA A 105 5.99 2.21 -6.62
N ALA A 106 7.31 2.45 -6.68
CA ALA A 106 7.94 3.62 -6.07
C ALA A 106 7.48 4.93 -6.74
N GLU A 107 7.46 4.98 -8.07
CA GLU A 107 7.00 6.16 -8.82
C GLU A 107 5.53 6.50 -8.53
N ILE A 108 4.66 5.50 -8.50
CA ILE A 108 3.24 5.70 -8.17
C ILE A 108 3.09 6.18 -6.72
N GLY A 109 3.85 5.59 -5.80
CA GLY A 109 3.86 5.99 -4.39
C GLY A 109 4.31 7.44 -4.19
N LEU A 110 5.37 7.88 -4.87
CA LEU A 110 5.85 9.26 -4.82
C LEU A 110 4.82 10.25 -5.40
N LYS A 111 4.20 9.92 -6.53
CA LYS A 111 3.15 10.76 -7.12
C LYS A 111 1.93 10.91 -6.19
N GLU A 112 1.51 9.82 -5.55
CA GLU A 112 0.38 9.87 -4.60
C GLU A 112 0.77 10.63 -3.32
N HIS A 113 2.01 10.47 -2.83
CA HIS A 113 2.52 11.24 -1.72
C HIS A 113 2.49 12.76 -2.02
N ASP A 114 3.00 13.17 -3.18
CA ASP A 114 3.02 14.59 -3.57
C ASP A 114 1.61 15.16 -3.72
N ARG A 115 0.69 14.38 -4.30
CA ARG A 115 -0.73 14.74 -4.37
C ARG A 115 -1.33 14.97 -2.98
N LEU A 116 -1.10 14.04 -2.05
CA LEU A 116 -1.63 14.13 -0.68
C LEU A 116 -1.00 15.29 0.09
N ALA A 117 0.31 15.54 -0.09
CA ALA A 117 1.01 16.66 0.51
C ALA A 117 0.45 18.01 0.01
N LEU A 118 0.23 18.15 -1.31
CA LEU A 118 -0.38 19.35 -1.89
C LEU A 118 -1.81 19.55 -1.37
N ALA A 119 -2.60 18.48 -1.31
CA ALA A 119 -3.97 18.56 -0.84
C ALA A 119 -4.05 18.96 0.65
N ARG A 120 -3.15 18.46 1.50
CA ARG A 120 -2.99 18.92 2.89
C ARG A 120 -2.72 20.42 2.94
N GLN A 121 -1.74 20.92 2.19
CA GLN A 121 -1.42 22.35 2.13
C GLN A 121 -2.61 23.21 1.65
N MET A 122 -3.38 22.73 0.67
CA MET A 122 -4.59 23.43 0.20
C MET A 122 -5.67 23.50 1.28
N ILE A 123 -5.86 22.43 2.06
CA ILE A 123 -6.82 22.41 3.15
C ILE A 123 -6.37 23.31 4.31
N GLU A 124 -5.10 23.23 4.71
CA GLU A 124 -4.53 24.05 5.80
C GLU A 124 -4.61 25.56 5.48
N ARG A 125 -4.41 25.96 4.22
CA ARG A 125 -4.63 27.35 3.78
C ARG A 125 -6.06 27.84 4.00
N LYS A 126 -7.09 26.98 4.00
CA LYS A 126 -8.46 27.40 4.30
C LYS A 126 -8.63 27.75 5.79
N LEU A 127 -7.72 27.30 6.65
CA LEU A 127 -7.77 27.52 8.10
C LEU A 127 -7.15 28.86 8.51
N THR A 128 -6.31 29.48 7.66
CA THR A 128 -5.67 30.75 7.98
C THR A 128 -6.71 31.85 8.19
N GLY A 129 -6.67 32.51 9.35
CA GLY A 129 -7.62 33.58 9.71
C GLY A 129 -8.93 33.11 10.35
N ARG A 130 -9.18 31.79 10.48
CA ARG A 130 -10.37 31.27 11.18
C ARG A 130 -10.08 31.09 12.68
N ARG A 131 -10.81 31.81 13.55
CA ARG A 131 -10.66 31.82 15.02
C ARG A 131 -11.03 30.49 15.74
N THR A 132 -11.18 29.38 15.03
CA THR A 132 -11.64 28.08 15.59
C THR A 132 -10.52 27.03 15.45
N ALA A 133 -9.43 27.22 16.20
CA ALA A 133 -8.10 26.70 15.86
C ALA A 133 -7.81 25.21 16.16
N SER A 134 -8.66 24.47 16.88
CA SER A 134 -8.37 23.07 17.24
C SER A 134 -9.17 22.02 16.46
N LYS A 135 -10.50 22.14 16.40
CA LYS A 135 -11.38 21.12 15.78
C LYS A 135 -11.23 21.01 14.26
N LEU A 136 -10.92 22.11 13.58
CA LEU A 136 -10.67 22.08 12.14
C LEU A 136 -9.33 21.40 11.83
N SER A 137 -8.28 21.73 12.59
CA SER A 137 -6.97 21.09 12.49
C SER A 137 -7.06 19.59 12.79
N GLU A 138 -7.82 19.20 13.81
CA GLU A 138 -8.08 17.79 14.14
C GLU A 138 -8.86 17.07 13.03
N LEU A 139 -9.78 17.75 12.33
CA LEU A 139 -10.43 17.19 11.15
C LEU A 139 -9.45 16.98 9.99
N VAL A 140 -8.50 17.91 9.78
CA VAL A 140 -7.44 17.73 8.78
C VAL A 140 -6.64 16.47 9.11
N GLU A 141 -6.18 16.31 10.34
CA GLU A 141 -5.44 15.11 10.73
C GLU A 141 -6.25 13.83 10.55
N LEU A 142 -7.53 13.83 10.94
CA LEU A 142 -8.41 12.68 10.75
C LEU A 142 -8.53 12.28 9.27
N VAL A 143 -8.69 13.26 8.38
CA VAL A 143 -8.91 13.03 6.95
C VAL A 143 -7.62 12.66 6.23
N MET A 144 -6.48 13.20 6.67
CA MET A 144 -5.17 12.80 6.14
C MET A 144 -4.76 11.41 6.61
N ALA A 145 -5.19 11.00 7.81
CA ALA A 145 -4.94 9.65 8.33
C ALA A 145 -5.91 8.60 7.76
N LYS A 146 -7.12 9.00 7.35
CA LYS A 146 -8.16 8.08 6.87
C LYS A 146 -8.70 8.53 5.51
N PRO A 147 -8.50 7.73 4.44
CA PRO A 147 -8.89 8.11 3.09
C PRO A 147 -10.40 8.30 2.92
N LEU A 148 -11.21 7.78 3.85
CA LEU A 148 -12.66 7.90 3.85
C LEU A 148 -13.18 8.11 5.27
N VAL A 149 -13.85 9.24 5.51
CA VAL A 149 -14.44 9.59 6.82
C VAL A 149 -15.97 9.70 6.72
N LEU A 150 -16.65 9.18 7.75
CA LEU A 150 -18.10 9.26 7.89
C LEU A 150 -18.45 10.34 8.91
N ALA A 151 -19.67 10.89 8.85
CA ALA A 151 -20.10 11.92 9.79
C ALA A 151 -20.04 11.44 11.26
N GLY A 152 -20.34 10.17 11.51
CA GLY A 152 -20.22 9.57 12.85
C GLY A 152 -18.78 9.46 13.33
N MET A 153 -17.82 9.20 12.43
CA MET A 153 -16.40 9.21 12.79
C MET A 153 -15.94 10.61 13.16
N VAL A 154 -16.30 11.62 12.35
CA VAL A 154 -15.96 13.03 12.61
C VAL A 154 -16.59 13.51 13.92
N ALA A 155 -17.86 13.22 14.15
CA ALA A 155 -18.57 13.57 15.39
C ALA A 155 -17.88 12.99 16.63
N LYS A 156 -17.49 11.71 16.55
CA LYS A 156 -16.79 11.02 17.64
C LYS A 156 -15.40 11.61 17.88
N THR A 157 -14.61 11.82 16.83
CA THR A 157 -13.25 12.35 16.95
C THR A 157 -13.25 13.77 17.51
N LEU A 158 -14.08 14.67 16.97
CA LEU A 158 -14.09 16.08 17.36
C LEU A 158 -14.94 16.40 18.60
N GLY A 159 -15.61 15.40 19.18
CA GLY A 159 -16.55 15.59 20.30
C GLY A 159 -17.69 16.56 19.97
N VAL A 160 -18.34 16.38 18.81
CA VAL A 160 -19.43 17.26 18.34
C VAL A 160 -20.66 16.45 17.93
N THR A 161 -21.80 17.12 17.79
CA THR A 161 -23.02 16.47 17.27
C THR A 161 -22.86 16.04 15.81
N PRO A 162 -23.58 15.01 15.33
CA PRO A 162 -23.53 14.59 13.93
C PRO A 162 -23.87 15.71 12.92
N GLN A 163 -24.72 16.66 13.31
CA GLN A 163 -25.08 17.81 12.49
C GLN A 163 -23.92 18.81 12.42
N ALA A 164 -23.26 19.11 13.54
CA ALA A 164 -22.06 19.94 13.56
C ALA A 164 -20.93 19.31 12.75
N ALA A 165 -20.72 17.99 12.87
CA ALA A 165 -19.72 17.26 12.08
C ALA A 165 -19.95 17.45 10.56
N ARG A 166 -21.20 17.34 10.08
CA ARG A 166 -21.54 17.57 8.67
C ARG A 166 -21.24 19.01 8.23
N ARG A 167 -21.57 19.99 9.08
CA ARG A 167 -21.29 21.41 8.80
C ARG A 167 -19.79 21.68 8.68
N ILE A 168 -18.99 21.16 9.61
CA ILE A 168 -17.53 21.34 9.62
C ILE A 168 -16.89 20.67 8.39
N VAL A 169 -17.35 19.47 8.02
CA VAL A 169 -16.89 18.77 6.80
C VAL A 169 -17.17 19.58 5.53
N GLN A 170 -18.35 20.19 5.42
CA GLN A 170 -18.71 21.05 4.28
C GLN A 170 -17.87 22.33 4.27
N GLU A 171 -17.64 22.92 5.44
CA GLU A 171 -16.83 24.11 5.61
C GLU A 171 -15.37 23.90 5.18
N LEU A 172 -14.83 22.69 5.39
CA LEU A 172 -13.49 22.30 4.93
C LEU A 172 -13.45 22.02 3.41
N GLY A 173 -14.62 21.78 2.80
CA GLY A 173 -14.78 21.52 1.38
C GLY A 173 -14.29 20.12 0.96
N LEU A 174 -14.49 19.12 1.82
CA LEU A 174 -14.16 17.72 1.48
C LEU A 174 -15.11 17.17 0.42
N ARG A 175 -14.59 16.30 -0.45
CA ARG A 175 -15.38 15.71 -1.55
C ARG A 175 -16.25 14.58 -1.02
N GLU A 176 -17.54 14.60 -1.36
CA GLU A 176 -18.41 13.45 -1.12
C GLU A 176 -18.05 12.32 -2.10
N MET A 177 -17.79 11.13 -1.57
CA MET A 177 -17.36 9.95 -2.32
C MET A 177 -18.50 8.99 -2.68
N THR A 178 -19.62 9.09 -1.95
CA THR A 178 -20.71 8.10 -2.00
C THR A 178 -21.83 8.45 -2.96
N GLY A 179 -22.10 9.73 -3.24
CA GLY A 179 -23.17 10.19 -4.13
C GLY A 179 -24.61 9.80 -3.73
N ARG A 180 -24.84 9.40 -2.47
CA ARG A 180 -26.08 8.71 -2.03
C ARG A 180 -27.02 9.55 -1.16
N GLY A 181 -26.69 10.80 -0.85
CA GLY A 181 -27.51 11.70 -0.01
C GLY A 181 -27.58 11.31 1.48
N ARG A 182 -27.79 10.02 1.81
CA ARG A 182 -27.69 9.41 3.14
C ARG A 182 -26.42 8.58 3.27
N PHE A 183 -25.92 8.39 4.50
CA PHE A 183 -24.67 7.66 4.79
C PHE A 183 -23.45 8.16 4.02
N ARG A 184 -23.34 9.50 3.94
CA ARG A 184 -22.28 10.17 3.21
C ARG A 184 -20.91 9.88 3.82
N ALA A 185 -19.96 9.66 2.94
CA ALA A 185 -18.55 9.57 3.27
C ALA A 185 -17.75 10.57 2.45
N TRP A 186 -16.73 11.14 3.06
CA TRP A 186 -15.90 12.19 2.46
C TRP A 186 -14.44 11.82 2.48
N GLY A 187 -13.69 12.38 1.54
CA GLY A 187 -12.24 12.23 1.44
C GLY A 187 -11.59 13.48 0.88
N VAL A 188 -10.25 13.46 0.90
CA VAL A 188 -9.43 14.43 0.16
C VAL A 188 -9.60 14.19 -1.34
N ALA A 189 -9.71 15.25 -2.12
CA ALA A 189 -9.79 15.19 -3.58
C ALA A 189 -8.40 15.15 -4.21
#